data_AF-A0A212UCB7-F1
#
_entry.id   AF-A0A212UCB7-F1
#
_cell.length_a   1.000
_cell.length_b   1.000
_cell.length_c   1.000
_cell.angle_alpha   90.00
_cell.angle_beta   90.00
_cell.angle_gamma   90.00
#
_symmetry.space_group_name_H-M   'P 1'
#
loop_
_entity.id
_entity.type
_entity.pdbx_description
1 polymer ?
#
loop_
_entity_poly.entity_id
_entity_poly.type
_entity_poly.pdbx_seq_one_letter_code
_entity_poly.pdbx_strand_id
1 'polypeptide(L)' 'MYFATLLLGIGNFGGTELLLIGLAIILLFGAKRIPELFRGMGQGIREFKDASKEDKPEFRDRPINPNDPTAPRN' A
#
# COMPACT_ATOMS: atom_id res chain seq x y z
N MET A 1 32.26 -19.25 -18.20
CA MET A 1 31.21 -20.24 -17.87
C MET A 1 30.26 -19.69 -16.80
N TYR A 2 30.71 -19.42 -15.58
CA TYR A 2 29.85 -18.88 -14.50
C TYR A 2 29.14 -17.55 -14.82
N PHE A 3 29.79 -16.62 -15.54
CA PHE A 3 29.19 -15.35 -15.96
C PHE A 3 28.04 -15.52 -16.97
N ALA A 4 28.15 -16.51 -17.87
CA ALA A 4 27.08 -16.85 -18.82
C ALA A 4 25.91 -17.57 -18.13
N THR A 5 26.19 -18.37 -17.10
CA THR A 5 25.16 -18.97 -16.23
C THR A 5 24.40 -17.90 -15.44
N LEU A 6 25.11 -16.86 -14.96
CA LEU A 6 24.51 -15.71 -14.27
C LEU A 6 23.60 -14.91 -15.22
N LEU A 7 24.00 -14.74 -16.50
CA LEU A 7 23.23 -14.03 -17.53
C LEU A 7 22.03 -14.84 -18.07
N LEU A 8 22.15 -16.16 -18.24
CA LEU A 8 21.06 -17.03 -18.71
C LEU A 8 19.94 -17.20 -17.67
N GLY A 9 20.21 -17.00 -16.38
CA GLY A 9 19.18 -16.95 -15.33
C GLY A 9 18.22 -15.76 -15.47
N ILE A 10 18.72 -14.63 -15.99
CA ILE A 10 17.94 -13.37 -16.12
C ILE A 10 16.81 -13.50 -17.16
N GLY A 11 16.81 -14.53 -18.02
CA GLY A 11 15.78 -14.76 -19.03
C GLY A 11 14.52 -15.50 -18.52
N ASN A 12 14.57 -16.12 -17.35
CA ASN A 12 13.46 -16.91 -16.78
C ASN A 12 12.78 -16.16 -15.62
N PHE A 13 12.32 -14.92 -15.88
CA PHE A 13 11.62 -14.02 -14.95
C PHE A 13 10.29 -14.62 -14.42
N GLY A 14 10.38 -15.66 -13.60
CA GLY A 14 9.25 -16.48 -13.19
C GLY A 14 9.49 -17.03 -11.78
N GLY A 15 9.47 -16.16 -10.79
CA GLY A 15 9.39 -16.53 -9.37
C GLY A 15 10.73 -16.89 -8.70
N THR A 16 11.65 -17.58 -9.37
CA THR A 16 12.93 -18.01 -8.74
C THR A 16 13.81 -16.83 -8.34
N GLU A 17 13.96 -15.82 -9.20
CA GLU A 17 14.70 -14.59 -8.87
C GLU A 17 14.09 -13.84 -7.69
N LEU A 18 12.75 -13.71 -7.65
CA LEU A 18 12.06 -13.05 -6.54
C LEU A 18 12.28 -13.81 -5.22
N LEU A 19 12.31 -15.14 -5.27
CA LEU A 19 12.59 -15.97 -4.10
C LEU A 19 14.04 -15.80 -3.62
N LEU A 20 15.01 -15.75 -4.54
CA LEU A 20 16.42 -15.49 -4.21
C LEU A 20 16.64 -14.10 -3.63
N ILE A 21 16.03 -13.07 -4.20
CA ILE A 21 16.09 -11.69 -3.68
C ILE A 21 15.42 -11.62 -2.31
N GLY A 22 14.23 -12.22 -2.16
CA GLY A 22 13.53 -12.32 -0.87
C GLY A 22 14.38 -13.01 0.20
N LEU A 23 15.05 -14.11 -0.17
CA LEU A 23 15.96 -14.84 0.73
C LEU A 23 17.16 -13.97 1.13
N ALA A 24 17.78 -13.25 0.18
CA ALA A 24 18.87 -12.33 0.48
C ALA A 24 18.45 -11.24 1.47
N ILE A 25 17.30 -10.59 1.24
CA ILE A 25 16.75 -9.56 2.15
C ILE A 25 16.50 -10.17 3.54
N ILE A 26 15.96 -11.38 3.62
CA ILE A 26 15.74 -12.10 4.88
C ILE A 26 17.06 -12.38 5.62
N LEU A 27 18.15 -12.71 4.91
CA LEU A 27 19.45 -12.92 5.54
C LEU A 27 20.06 -11.61 6.03
N LEU A 28 19.90 -10.50 5.29
CA LEU A 28 20.43 -9.20 5.67
C LEU A 28 19.66 -8.56 6.83
N PHE A 29 18.33 -8.55 6.76
CA PHE A 29 17.47 -7.83 7.69
C PHE A 29 16.80 -8.74 8.72
N GLY A 30 16.73 -10.06 8.47
CA GLY A 30 16.01 -11.03 9.29
C GLY A 30 14.55 -11.19 8.86
N ALA A 31 14.05 -12.43 8.88
CA ALA A 31 12.68 -12.78 8.48
C ALA A 31 11.59 -12.03 9.26
N LYS A 32 11.90 -11.57 10.48
CA LYS A 32 10.95 -10.86 11.35
C LYS A 32 10.84 -9.36 11.07
N ARG A 33 11.84 -8.73 10.44
CA ARG A 33 11.84 -7.27 10.22
C ARG A 33 10.90 -6.84 9.11
N ILE A 34 10.81 -7.61 8.04
CA ILE A 34 9.90 -7.35 6.92
C ILE A 34 8.43 -7.22 7.36
N PRO A 35 7.83 -8.22 8.07
CA PRO A 35 6.45 -8.11 8.52
C PRO A 35 6.26 -7.04 9.60
N GLU A 36 7.26 -6.77 10.45
CA GLU A 36 7.21 -5.72 11.46
C GLU A 36 7.14 -4.33 10.81
N LEU A 37 7.95 -4.07 9.79
CA LEU A 37 7.92 -2.85 8.97
C LEU A 37 6.57 -2.69 8.25
N PHE A 38 6.05 -3.75 7.63
CA PHE A 38 4.76 -3.69 6.96
C PHE A 38 3.59 -3.44 7.93
N ARG A 39 3.62 -4.01 9.13
CA ARG A 39 2.60 -3.77 10.16
C ARG A 39 2.63 -2.32 10.63
N GLY A 40 3.80 -1.78 10.95
CA GLY A 40 3.95 -0.38 11.36
C GLY A 40 3.55 0.59 10.25
N MET A 41 3.95 0.32 9.00
CA MET A 41 3.56 1.13 7.84
C MET A 41 2.05 1.06 7.58
N GLY A 42 1.44 -0.12 7.68
CA GLY A 42 0.00 -0.31 7.51
C GLY A 42 -0.83 0.42 8.56
N GLN A 43 -0.36 0.45 9.82
CA GLN A 43 -0.98 1.22 10.89
C GLN A 43 -0.90 2.73 10.60
N GLY A 44 0.27 3.24 10.22
CA GLY A 44 0.44 4.66 9.87
C GLY A 44 -0.44 5.09 8.68
N ILE A 45 -0.55 4.26 7.63
CA ILE A 45 -1.45 4.55 6.49
C ILE A 45 -2.92 4.58 6.93
N ARG A 46 -3.31 3.71 7.87
CA ARG A 46 -4.69 3.66 8.39
C ARG A 46 -5.01 4.90 9.20
N GLU A 47 -4.15 5.26 10.13
CA GLU A 47 -4.29 6.49 10.94
C GLU A 47 -4.32 7.74 10.08
N PHE A 48 -3.44 7.82 9.06
CA PHE A 48 -3.43 8.92 8.10
C PHE A 48 -4.76 9.04 7.34
N LYS A 49 -5.32 7.91 6.90
CA LYS A 49 -6.61 7.87 6.20
C LYS A 49 -7.77 8.28 7.11
N ASP A 50 -7.74 7.84 8.36
CA ASP A 50 -8.81 8.11 9.33
C ASP A 50 -8.81 9.61 9.70
N ALA A 51 -7.64 10.20 9.98
CA ALA A 51 -7.51 11.65 10.19
C ALA A 51 -7.97 12.46 8.95
N SER A 52 -7.59 12.02 7.75
CA SER A 52 -7.99 12.67 6.49
C SER A 52 -9.49 12.59 6.17
N LYS A 53 -10.25 11.71 6.85
CA LYS A 53 -11.70 11.61 6.70
C LYS A 53 -12.44 12.55 7.63
N GLU A 54 -11.93 12.77 8.83
CA GLU A 54 -12.52 13.68 9.82
C GLU A 54 -12.49 15.14 9.35
N ASP A 55 -11.48 15.50 8.55
CA ASP A 55 -11.34 16.84 7.94
C ASP A 55 -12.27 17.09 6.72
N LYS A 56 -13.02 16.09 6.25
CA LYS A 56 -14.01 16.28 5.20
C LYS A 56 -15.36 16.57 5.86
N PRO A 57 -15.84 17.83 5.89
CA PRO A 57 -17.17 18.12 6.41
C PRO A 57 -18.19 17.26 5.64
N GLU A 58 -19.03 16.54 6.40
CA GLU A 58 -20.14 15.67 5.99
C GLU A 58 -21.23 16.38 5.14
N PHE A 59 -20.92 17.50 4.49
CA PHE A 59 -21.86 18.26 3.68
C PHE A 59 -22.25 17.55 2.36
N ARG A 60 -21.62 16.42 2.02
CA ARG A 60 -21.80 15.77 0.71
C ARG A 60 -22.79 14.61 0.65
N ASP A 61 -23.25 14.06 1.78
CA ASP A 61 -24.12 12.88 1.77
C ASP A 61 -25.56 13.15 2.23
N ARG A 62 -25.95 14.41 2.46
CA ARG A 62 -27.37 14.72 2.61
C ARG A 62 -28.03 14.66 1.22
N PRO A 63 -29.01 13.76 0.98
CA PRO A 63 -29.82 13.88 -0.22
C PRO A 63 -30.41 15.28 -0.23
N ILE A 64 -30.29 15.99 -1.37
CA ILE A 64 -30.90 17.30 -1.55
C ILE A 64 -32.39 17.14 -1.26
N ASN A 65 -32.83 17.59 -0.08
CA ASN A 65 -34.22 17.54 0.31
C ASN A 65 -34.89 18.74 -0.39
N PRO A 66 -35.83 18.51 -1.33
CA PRO A 66 -36.50 19.61 -2.03
C PRO A 66 -37.30 20.54 -1.11
N ASN A 67 -37.55 20.11 0.13
CA ASN A 67 -38.24 20.89 1.17
C ASN A 67 -37.28 21.50 2.21
N ASP A 68 -35.96 21.48 1.98
CA ASP A 68 -34.98 22.13 2.87
C ASP A 68 -35.19 23.66 2.82
N PRO A 69 -35.51 24.33 3.96
CA PRO A 69 -35.70 25.78 4.02
C PRO A 69 -34.45 26.59 3.65
N THR A 70 -33.27 25.95 3.65
CA THR A 70 -31.98 26.54 3.32
C THR A 70 -31.52 26.23 1.89
N ALA A 71 -32.33 25.51 1.09
CA ALA A 71 -32.01 25.21 -0.30
C ALA A 71 -31.85 26.51 -1.11
N PRO A 72 -30.78 26.65 -1.92
CA PRO A 72 -30.61 27.81 -2.77
C PRO A 72 -31.75 27.87 -3.79
N ARG A 73 -32.61 28.89 -3.67
CA ARG A 73 -33.67 29.20 -4.63
C ARG A 73 -33.01 29.72 -5.91
N ASN A 74 -33.13 28.98 -7.00
CA ASN A 74 -32.77 29.41 -8.35
C ASN A 74 -33.92 30.14 -9.05
#